data_AF-A0AAU8CXB9-F1
#
_entry.id   AF-A0AAU8CXB9-F1
#
_cell.length_a   1.000
_cell.length_b   1.000
_cell.length_c   1.000
_cell.angle_alpha   90.00
_cell.angle_beta   90.00
_cell.angle_gamma   90.00
#
_symmetry.space_group_name_H-M   'P 1'
#
loop_
_entity.id
_entity.type
_entity.pdbx_description
1 polymer ?
#
loop_
_entity_poly.entity_id
_entity_poly.type
_entity_poly.pdbx_seq_one_letter_code
_entity_poly.pdbx_strand_id
1 'polypeptide(L)'
;MVVALHECGLFSWSEWADALSDEVKGPGAAQDGSDYYDCWLRALEKLLAAKDVAGRSEIDALAAAWERAAHATPHGRPILLENDPERRLAR
;
A
#
# COMPACT_ATOMS: atom_id res chain seq x y z
N MET A 1 -0.66 4.52 0.67
CA MET A 1 0.15 3.36 0.25
C MET A 1 -0.03 3.01 -1.23
N VAL A 2 -1.08 2.28 -1.65
CA VAL A 2 -1.27 1.84 -3.06
C VAL A 2 -1.22 2.99 -4.07
N VAL A 3 -1.93 4.09 -3.79
CA VAL A 3 -1.92 5.29 -4.66
C VAL A 3 -0.50 5.80 -4.87
N ALA A 4 0.31 5.85 -3.82
CA ALA A 4 1.67 6.36 -3.88
C ALA A 4 2.63 5.38 -4.58
N LEU A 5 2.46 4.07 -4.37
CA LEU A 5 3.22 3.05 -5.08
C LEU A 5 2.93 3.11 -6.59
N HIS A 6 1.66 3.34 -6.94
CA HIS A 6 1.24 3.60 -8.31
C HIS A 6 1.84 4.92 -8.85
N GLU A 7 1.80 6.02 -8.11
CA GLU A 7 2.42 7.30 -8.50
C GLU A 7 3.94 7.21 -8.70
N CYS A 8 4.61 6.33 -7.95
CA CYS A 8 6.02 5.98 -8.16
C CYS A 8 6.27 5.08 -9.38
N GLY A 9 5.21 4.65 -10.09
CA GLY A 9 5.30 3.83 -11.29
C GLY A 9 5.59 2.34 -11.04
N LEU A 10 5.41 1.83 -9.81
CA LEU A 10 5.72 0.44 -9.47
C LEU A 10 4.75 -0.57 -10.11
N PHE A 11 3.51 -0.14 -10.33
CA PHE A 11 2.47 -0.89 -11.02
C PHE A 11 1.45 0.07 -11.62
N SER A 12 0.70 -0.40 -12.60
CA SER A 12 -0.44 0.31 -13.17
C SER A 12 -1.74 0.04 -12.39
N TRP A 13 -2.73 0.94 -12.54
CA TRP A 13 -4.05 0.72 -11.96
C TRP A 13 -4.73 -0.57 -12.45
N SER A 14 -4.45 -1.01 -13.68
CA SER A 14 -4.98 -2.26 -14.22
C SER A 14 -4.42 -3.46 -13.47
N GLU A 15 -3.11 -3.51 -13.25
CA GLU A 15 -2.46 -4.59 -12.51
C GLU A 15 -2.91 -4.64 -11.05
N TRP A 16 -3.14 -3.47 -10.45
CA TRP A 16 -3.73 -3.38 -9.12
C TRP A 16 -5.17 -3.92 -9.10
N ALA A 17 -6.00 -3.54 -10.07
CA ALA A 17 -7.39 -3.99 -10.14
C ALA A 17 -7.49 -5.50 -10.33
N ASP A 18 -6.61 -6.08 -11.15
CA ASP A 18 -6.54 -7.53 -11.37
C ASP A 18 -6.12 -8.26 -10.08
N ALA A 19 -5.03 -7.83 -9.44
CA ALA A 19 -4.54 -8.42 -8.20
C ALA A 19 -5.59 -8.34 -7.07
N LEU A 20 -6.29 -7.21 -6.92
CA LEU A 20 -7.34 -7.06 -5.92
C LEU A 20 -8.56 -7.92 -6.23
N SER A 21 -8.96 -7.99 -7.51
CA SER A 21 -10.08 -8.82 -7.94
C SER A 21 -9.83 -10.30 -7.63
N ASP A 22 -8.60 -10.78 -7.81
CA ASP A 22 -8.22 -12.16 -7.52
C ASP A 22 -8.32 -12.49 -6.02
N GLU A 23 -7.92 -11.58 -5.14
CA GLU A 23 -8.05 -11.80 -3.68
C GLU A 23 -9.50 -11.70 -3.20
N VAL A 24 -10.28 -10.75 -3.72
CA VAL A 24 -11.68 -10.55 -3.30
C VAL A 24 -12.60 -11.67 -3.82
N LYS A 25 -12.25 -12.30 -4.95
CA LYS A 25 -12.97 -13.46 -5.51
C LYS A 25 -12.38 -14.80 -5.07
N GLY A 26 -11.30 -14.77 -4.30
CA GLY A 26 -10.55 -15.96 -3.91
C GLY A 26 -11.35 -16.88 -2.99
N PRO A 27 -11.07 -18.20 -3.00
CA PRO A 27 -11.66 -19.13 -2.05
C PRO A 27 -11.20 -18.77 -0.63
N GLY A 28 -12.15 -18.35 0.21
CA GLY A 28 -11.89 -17.91 1.58
C GLY A 28 -12.17 -16.43 1.84
N ALA A 29 -12.50 -15.65 0.80
CA ALA A 29 -12.97 -14.28 0.97
C ALA A 29 -14.32 -14.25 1.72
N ALA A 30 -14.46 -13.34 2.69
CA ALA A 30 -15.69 -13.20 3.44
C ALA A 30 -16.79 -12.61 2.54
N GLN A 31 -17.95 -13.27 2.48
CA GLN A 31 -19.06 -12.84 1.62
C GLN A 31 -19.66 -11.50 2.05
N ASP A 32 -19.44 -11.10 3.31
CA ASP A 32 -19.85 -9.80 3.87
C ASP A 32 -18.79 -8.71 3.68
N GLY A 33 -17.62 -9.04 3.11
CA GLY A 33 -16.51 -8.11 2.90
C GLY A 33 -15.79 -7.69 4.18
N SER A 34 -16.00 -8.40 5.29
CA SER A 34 -15.31 -8.11 6.55
C SER A 34 -13.78 -8.23 6.45
N ASP A 35 -13.28 -9.02 5.50
CA ASP A 35 -11.87 -9.22 5.19
C ASP A 35 -11.38 -8.36 4.03
N TYR A 36 -12.16 -7.37 3.57
CA TYR A 36 -11.79 -6.52 2.43
C TYR A 36 -10.40 -5.90 2.57
N TYR A 37 -10.05 -5.43 3.77
CA TYR A 37 -8.72 -4.88 4.04
C TYR A 37 -7.62 -5.93 4.04
N ASP A 38 -7.91 -7.17 4.44
CA ASP A 38 -6.97 -8.28 4.37
C ASP A 38 -6.75 -8.72 2.91
N CYS A 39 -7.82 -8.82 2.12
CA CYS A 39 -7.73 -9.06 0.67
C CYS A 39 -6.94 -7.96 -0.03
N TRP A 40 -7.18 -6.70 0.34
CA TRP A 40 -6.44 -5.56 -0.17
C TRP A 40 -4.94 -5.67 0.15
N LEU A 41 -4.58 -6.05 1.39
CA LEU A 41 -3.18 -6.18 1.80
C LEU A 41 -2.49 -7.33 1.05
N ARG A 42 -3.14 -8.49 0.98
CA ARG A 42 -2.61 -9.66 0.24
C ARG A 42 -2.40 -9.36 -1.24
N ALA A 43 -3.32 -8.64 -1.88
CA ALA A 43 -3.21 -8.24 -3.28
C ALA A 43 -1.98 -7.36 -3.49
N LEU A 44 -1.77 -6.41 -2.57
CA LEU A 44 -0.62 -5.52 -2.61
C LEU A 44 0.71 -6.28 -2.45
N GLU A 45 0.79 -7.16 -1.46
CA GLU A 45 1.98 -7.98 -1.21
C GLU A 45 2.32 -8.87 -2.41
N LYS A 46 1.32 -9.51 -3.03
CA LYS A 46 1.50 -10.36 -4.22
C LYS A 46 1.95 -9.55 -5.42
N LEU A 47 1.33 -8.39 -5.67
CA LEU A 47 1.68 -7.53 -6.79
C LEU A 47 3.12 -7.01 -6.67
N LEU A 48 3.53 -6.61 -5.47
CA LEU A 48 4.90 -6.17 -5.20
C LEU A 48 5.90 -7.32 -5.33
N ALA A 49 5.57 -8.52 -4.84
CA ALA A 49 6.41 -9.71 -4.97
C ALA A 49 6.59 -10.15 -6.44
N ALA A 50 5.55 -10.05 -7.26
CA ALA A 50 5.60 -10.42 -8.68
C ALA A 50 6.49 -9.49 -9.51
N LYS A 51 6.70 -8.26 -9.04
CA LYS A 51 7.43 -7.23 -9.75
C LYS A 51 8.94 -7.31 -9.52
N ASP A 52 9.40 -7.91 -8.42
CA ASP A 52 10.83 -7.94 -8.02
C ASP A 52 11.44 -6.53 -7.84
N VAL A 53 10.59 -5.48 -7.75
CA VAL A 53 11.02 -4.07 -7.83
C VAL A 53 11.53 -3.50 -6.50
N ALA A 54 11.42 -4.25 -5.40
CA ALA A 54 11.93 -3.80 -4.11
C ALA A 54 12.17 -4.99 -3.20
N GLY A 55 13.32 -5.05 -2.54
CA GLY A 55 13.52 -5.99 -1.43
C GLY A 55 12.43 -5.75 -0.39
N ARG A 56 11.96 -6.79 0.30
CA ARG A 56 10.97 -6.68 1.41
C ARG A 56 11.22 -5.43 2.28
N SER A 57 12.49 -5.16 2.57
CA SER A 57 12.97 -3.99 3.31
C SER A 57 12.57 -2.62 2.76
N GLU A 58 12.52 -2.41 1.45
CA GLU A 58 12.12 -1.13 0.84
C GLU A 58 10.61 -0.91 0.91
N ILE A 59 9.84 -2.00 0.76
CA ILE A 59 8.38 -1.98 0.96
C ILE A 59 8.07 -1.70 2.43
N ASP A 60 8.74 -2.39 3.35
CA ASP A 60 8.60 -2.18 4.79
C ASP A 60 8.98 -0.75 5.18
N ALA A 61 10.07 -0.21 4.61
CA ALA A 61 10.49 1.17 4.86
C ALA A 61 9.48 2.20 4.35
N LEU A 62 8.94 1.99 3.15
CA LEU A 62 7.90 2.86 2.60
C LEU A 62 6.59 2.72 3.39
N ALA A 63 6.27 1.52 3.88
CA ALA A 63 5.12 1.28 4.72
C ALA A 63 5.22 2.02 6.05
N ALA A 64 6.36 1.90 6.72
CA ALA A 64 6.67 2.63 7.95
C ALA A 64 6.64 4.15 7.72
N ALA A 65 7.14 4.64 6.58
CA ALA A 65 7.08 6.06 6.24
C ALA A 65 5.63 6.57 6.10
N TRP A 66 4.75 5.78 5.47
CA TRP A 66 3.33 6.10 5.39
C TRP A 66 2.62 6.04 6.74
N GLU A 67 2.96 5.08 7.60
CA GLU A 67 2.43 4.98 8.97
C GLU A 67 2.81 6.22 9.79
N ARG A 68 4.09 6.60 9.79
CA ARG A 68 4.56 7.82 10.45
C ARG A 68 3.88 9.08 9.89
N ALA A 69 3.75 9.16 8.56
CA ALA A 69 3.04 10.27 7.91
C ALA A 69 1.58 10.35 8.35
N ALA A 70 0.88 9.22 8.46
CA ALA A 70 -0.50 9.16 8.95
C ALA A 70 -0.61 9.65 10.39
N HIS A 71 0.28 9.19 11.28
CA HIS A 71 0.35 9.63 12.67
C HIS A 71 0.66 11.13 12.83
N ALA A 72 1.52 11.68 11.96
CA ALA A 72 1.91 13.09 11.98
C ALA A 72 0.87 14.02 11.31
N THR A 73 -0.16 13.46 10.66
CA THR A 73 -1.20 14.23 9.96
C THR A 73 -2.38 14.49 10.90
N PRO A 74 -2.71 15.75 11.24
CA PRO A 74 -3.90 16.06 12.03
C PRO A 74 -5.18 15.55 11.36
N HIS A 75 -6.15 15.10 12.16
CA HIS A 75 -7.44 14.65 11.62
C HIS A 75 -8.10 15.72 10.73
N GLY A 76 -8.65 15.29 9.60
CA GLY A 76 -9.24 16.18 8.59
C GLY A 76 -8.24 16.78 7.59
N ARG A 77 -6.95 16.45 7.68
CA ARG A 77 -5.93 16.80 6.68
C ARG A 77 -5.59 15.58 5.81
N PRO A 78 -5.20 15.78 4.54
CA PRO A 78 -4.74 14.69 3.69
C PRO A 78 -3.41 14.14 4.22
N ILE A 79 -3.28 12.80 4.24
CA ILE A 79 -2.03 12.13 4.58
C ILE A 79 -1.15 12.15 3.32
N LEU A 80 -0.03 12.85 3.40
CA LEU A 80 0.98 12.92 2.35
C LEU A 80 2.27 12.32 2.89
N LEU A 81 3.07 11.66 2.04
CA LEU A 81 4.36 11.09 2.47
C LEU A 81 5.34 12.17 3.00
N GLU A 82 5.15 13.42 2.61
CA GLU A 82 5.87 14.61 3.12
C GLU A 82 5.59 14.92 4.60
N ASN A 83 4.51 14.33 5.13
CA ASN A 83 4.16 14.44 6.54
C ASN A 83 4.99 13.51 7.41
N ASP A 84 5.74 12.55 6.82
CA ASP A 84 6.68 11.73 7.56
C ASP A 84 7.77 12.61 8.20
N PRO A 85 7.84 12.68 9.54
CA PRO A 85 8.86 13.47 10.25
C PRO A 85 10.29 13.00 9.93
N GLU A 86 10.50 11.72 9.66
CA GLU A 86 11.83 11.17 9.35
C GLU A 86 12.30 11.54 7.94
N ARG A 87 11.36 11.68 7.00
CA ARG A 87 11.65 12.12 5.62
C ARG A 87 12.13 13.59 5.57
N ARG A 88 11.70 14.44 6.51
CA ARG A 88 12.14 15.84 6.60
C ARG A 88 13.56 15.99 7.14
N LEU A 89 14.07 15.00 7.87
CA LEU A 89 15.41 15.01 8.45
C LEU A 89 16.52 14.57 7.48
N ALA A 90 16.15 13.91 6.38
CA ALA A 90 17.08 13.41 5.36
C ALA A 90 17.41 14.45 4.26
N ARG A 91 17.20 15.75 4.51
CA ARG A 91 17.34 16.83 3.52
C ARG A 91 18.43 17.84 3.89
#